data_AF-A0A2V7Z7J4-F1
#
_entry.id   AF-A0A2V7Z7J4-F1
#
_cell.length_a   1.000
_cell.length_b   1.000
_cell.length_c   1.000
_cell.angle_alpha   90.00
_cell.angle_beta   90.00
_cell.angle_gamma   90.00
#
_symmetry.space_group_name_H-M   'P 1'
#
loop_
_entity.id
_entity.type
_entity.pdbx_description
1 polymer ?
#
loop_
_entity_poly.entity_id
_entity_poly.type
_entity_poly.pdbx_seq_one_letter_code
_entity_poly.pdbx_strand_id
1 'polypeptide(L)' 'MRTIETDVFVTQDGWIRIDLKLSKDVPPGRHRAVVVLDEQPASRTKVSLADFPVHDVGAWPEGLSLRRSDLYGEDER' A
#
# COMPACT_ATOMS: atom_id res chain seq x y z
N MET A 1 2.49 26.12 29.58
CA MET A 1 1.82 24.98 28.91
C MET A 1 2.85 23.87 28.80
N ARG A 2 2.51 22.63 29.15
CA ARG A 2 3.39 21.47 28.97
C ARG A 2 2.70 20.53 27.99
N THR A 3 3.40 20.16 26.92
CA THR A 3 2.94 19.19 25.93
C THR A 3 3.52 17.83 26.29
N ILE A 4 2.68 16.81 26.34
CA ILE A 4 3.12 15.42 26.53
C ILE A 4 3.04 14.77 25.15
N GLU A 5 4.19 14.46 24.58
CA GLU A 5 4.30 13.70 23.34
C GLU A 5 4.25 12.21 23.65
N THR A 6 3.43 11.46 22.92
CA THR A 6 3.27 10.02 23.09
C THR A 6 2.85 9.41 21.76
N ASP A 7 3.44 8.26 21.43
CA ASP A 7 3.09 7.49 20.25
C ASP A 7 1.69 6.89 20.39
N VAL A 8 0.91 7.02 19.32
CA VAL A 8 -0.49 6.59 19.27
C VAL A 8 -0.63 5.52 18.19
N PHE A 9 -1.26 4.40 18.56
CA PHE A 9 -1.55 3.32 17.60
C PHE A 9 -3.02 3.38 17.18
N VAL A 10 -3.26 3.37 15.87
CA VAL A 10 -4.59 3.23 15.28
C VAL A 10 -4.80 1.74 14.99
N THR A 11 -5.81 1.12 15.60
CA THR A 11 -6.16 -0.28 15.35
C THR A 11 -6.88 -0.42 14.01
N GLN A 12 -6.86 -1.62 13.43
CA GLN A 12 -7.56 -1.91 12.16
C GLN A 12 -9.08 -1.69 12.25
N ASP A 13 -9.63 -1.69 13.46
CA ASP A 13 -11.04 -1.44 13.75
C ASP A 13 -11.38 0.06 13.86
N GLY A 14 -10.41 0.95 13.63
CA GLY A 14 -10.58 2.40 13.69
C GLY A 14 -10.51 3.01 15.10
N TRP A 15 -10.08 2.24 16.10
CA TRP A 15 -9.91 2.75 17.47
C TRP A 15 -8.50 3.28 17.70
N ILE A 16 -8.42 4.38 18.44
CA ILE A 16 -7.15 4.97 18.87
C ILE A 16 -6.82 4.45 20.27
N ARG A 17 -5.66 3.81 20.44
CA ARG A 17 -5.13 3.41 21.75
C ARG A 17 -3.96 4.31 22.13
N ILE A 18 -4.07 4.97 23.29
CA ILE A 18 -3.05 5.86 23.85
C ILE A 18 -2.59 5.29 25.18
N ASP A 19 -1.39 4.71 25.22
CA ASP A 19 -0.77 4.22 26.46
C ASP A 19 0.15 5.33 27.01
N LEU A 20 -0.43 6.22 27.83
CA LEU A 20 0.27 7.38 28.38
C LEU A 20 0.96 7.05 29.71
N LYS A 21 2.28 6.98 29.75
CA LYS A 21 3.04 6.84 31.00
C LYS A 21 3.42 8.21 31.54
N LEU A 22 2.62 8.74 32.46
CA LEU A 22 2.93 10.01 33.14
C LEU A 22 4.17 9.85 34.03
N SER A 23 5.18 10.69 33.81
CA SER A 23 6.32 10.79 34.73
C SER A 23 5.87 11.29 36.11
N LYS A 24 6.62 10.97 37.16
CA LYS A 24 6.36 11.41 38.55
C LYS A 24 6.34 12.94 38.71
N ASP A 25 6.80 13.69 37.72
CA ASP A 25 6.81 15.16 37.70
C ASP A 25 5.47 15.81 37.36
N VAL A 26 4.44 15.03 37.02
CA VAL A 26 3.08 15.55 36.81
C VAL A 26 2.30 15.39 38.13
N PRO A 27 2.04 16.49 38.86
CA PRO A 27 1.31 16.40 40.12
C PRO A 27 -0.13 15.93 39.88
N PRO A 28 -0.72 15.15 40.81
CA PRO A 28 -2.12 14.78 40.74
C PRO A 28 -2.98 16.05 40.75
N GLY A 29 -3.88 16.18 39.78
CA GLY A 29 -4.67 17.38 39.60
C GLY A 29 -5.43 17.38 38.29
N ARG A 30 -6.25 18.41 38.09
CA ARG A 30 -7.01 18.56 36.84
C ARG A 30 -6.09 19.11 35.75
N HIS A 31 -5.86 18.30 34.72
CA HIS A 31 -5.08 18.67 33.54
C HIS A 31 -5.96 18.65 32.30
N ARG A 32 -5.64 19.50 31.31
CA ARG A 32 -6.28 19.47 29.99
C ARG A 32 -5.32 18.80 29.02
N ALA A 33 -5.76 17.69 28.43
CA ALA A 33 -5.08 17.04 27.32
C ALA A 33 -5.72 17.48 25.99
N VAL A 34 -4.91 17.67 24.96
CA VAL A 34 -5.35 17.93 23.59
C VAL A 34 -4.63 16.92 22.70
N VAL A 35 -5.39 16.11 21.98
CA VAL A 35 -4.87 15.16 20.99
C VAL A 35 -5.10 15.78 19.63
N VAL A 36 -4.02 15.99 18.87
CA VAL A 36 -4.08 16.48 17.48
C VAL A 36 -3.64 15.33 16.60
N LEU A 37 -4.51 14.93 15.68
CA LEU A 37 -4.23 13.94 14.66
C LEU A 37 -3.84 14.71 13.40
N ASP A 38 -2.58 14.62 13.02
CA ASP A 38 -2.11 15.14 11.73
C ASP A 38 -1.91 13.97 10.79
N GLU A 39 -2.47 14.07 9.59
CA GLU A 39 -2.39 13.00 8.60
C GLU A 39 -1.05 13.09 7.89
N GLN A 40 -0.07 12.30 8.36
CA GLN A 40 1.21 12.25 7.70
C GLN A 40 1.02 11.49 6.36
N PRO A 41 1.38 12.08 5.21
CA PRO A 41 1.23 11.40 3.94
C PRO A 41 2.06 10.12 4.00
N ALA A 42 1.38 8.97 3.91
CA ALA A 42 2.06 7.69 3.83
C ALA A 42 3.08 7.79 2.69
N SER A 43 4.35 7.57 3.01
CA SER A 43 5.40 7.42 2.01
C SER A 43 4.98 6.25 1.11
N ARG A 44 4.28 6.56 0.02
CA ARG A 44 4.00 5.59 -1.04
C ARG A 44 5.34 5.28 -1.65
N THR A 45 5.94 4.17 -1.22
CA THR A 45 7.03 3.54 -1.95
C THR A 45 6.54 3.38 -3.38
N LYS A 46 7.15 4.12 -4.31
CA LYS A 46 6.82 3.99 -5.73
C LYS A 46 7.12 2.55 -6.11
N VAL A 47 6.07 1.76 -6.36
CA VAL A 47 6.23 0.42 -6.90
C VAL A 47 6.79 0.59 -8.31
N SER A 48 8.01 0.10 -8.52
CA SER A 48 8.64 0.12 -9.83
C SER A 48 7.91 -0.86 -10.74
N LEU A 49 7.53 -0.40 -11.94
CA LEU A 49 6.99 -1.25 -13.01
C LEU A 49 8.11 -1.90 -13.85
N ALA A 50 9.38 -1.79 -13.42
CA ALA A 50 10.51 -2.29 -14.17
C ALA A 50 10.74 -3.80 -14.02
N ASP A 51 10.27 -4.42 -12.93
CA ASP A 51 10.57 -5.81 -12.58
C ASP A 51 9.35 -6.75 -12.74
N PHE A 52 8.67 -6.69 -13.89
CA PHE A 52 7.67 -7.71 -14.22
C PHE A 52 8.33 -8.98 -14.77
N PRO A 53 7.82 -10.17 -14.43
CA PRO A 53 8.29 -11.41 -15.03
C PRO A 53 8.05 -11.37 -16.54
N VAL A 54 9.13 -11.56 -17.31
CA VAL A 54 9.07 -11.67 -18.77
C VAL A 54 8.85 -13.14 -19.11
N HIS A 55 7.79 -13.42 -19.87
CA HIS A 55 7.56 -14.76 -20.40
C HIS A 55 8.35 -14.93 -21.71
N ASP A 56 9.17 -15.96 -21.80
CA ASP A 56 9.87 -16.34 -23.03
C ASP A 56 9.08 -17.44 -23.75
N VAL A 57 8.49 -17.09 -24.89
CA VAL A 57 7.71 -18.01 -25.74
C VAL A 57 8.55 -18.64 -26.86
N GLY A 58 9.87 -18.40 -26.86
CA GLY A 58 10.77 -18.86 -27.91
C GLY A 58 10.60 -18.11 -29.24
N ALA A 59 11.30 -18.59 -30.27
CA ALA A 59 11.20 -18.03 -31.61
C ALA A 59 9.82 -18.30 -32.22
N TRP A 60 9.27 -17.31 -32.93
CA TRP A 60 8.05 -17.50 -33.70
C TRP A 60 8.27 -18.59 -34.77
N PRO A 61 7.38 -19.60 -34.89
CA PRO A 61 7.59 -20.67 -35.86
C PRO A 61 7.58 -20.14 -37.29
N GLU A 62 8.53 -20.62 -38.11
CA GLU A 62 8.60 -20.28 -39.52
C GLU A 62 7.35 -20.78 -40.26
N GLY A 63 6.73 -19.91 -41.04
CA GLY A 63 5.51 -20.25 -41.79
C GLY A 63 4.22 -20.29 -40.96
N LEU A 64 4.25 -19.96 -39.67
CA LEU A 64 3.02 -19.86 -38.87
C LEU A 64 2.19 -18.68 -39.33
N SER A 65 1.02 -18.98 -39.89
CA SER A 65 0.00 -18.01 -40.24
C SER A 65 -1.17 -18.10 -39.27
N LEU A 66 -1.55 -16.95 -38.71
CA LEU A 66 -2.74 -16.80 -37.87
C LEU A 66 -3.90 -16.17 -38.66
N ARG A 67 -3.90 -16.31 -39.98
CA ARG A 67 -5.02 -15.89 -40.82
C ARG A 67 -6.23 -16.75 -40.52
N ARG A 68 -7.43 -16.16 -40.65
CA ARG A 68 -8.68 -16.87 -40.40
C ARG A 68 -8.85 -18.07 -41.34
N SER A 69 -8.51 -17.91 -42.61
CA SER A 69 -8.51 -19.02 -43.59
C SER A 69 -7.69 -20.21 -43.11
N ASP A 70 -6.50 -19.94 -42.58
CA ASP A 70 -5.52 -20.97 -42.21
C ASP A 70 -5.86 -21.59 -40.85
N LEU A 71 -6.50 -20.84 -39.95
CA LEU A 71 -6.98 -21.31 -38.65
C LEU A 71 -8.31 -22.08 -38.73
N TYR A 72 -9.20 -21.69 -39.64
CA TYR A 72 -10.58 -22.21 -39.72
C TYR A 72 -10.86 -23.00 -41.00
N GLY A 73 -9.87 -23.16 -41.89
CA GLY A 73 -10.00 -23.92 -43.12
C GLY A 73 -10.92 -23.27 -44.17
N GLU A 74 -11.00 -21.93 -44.19
CA GLU A 74 -11.78 -21.19 -45.20
C GLU A 74 -11.00 -21.04 -46.51
N ASP A 75 -10.48 -22.14 -47.05
CA ASP A 75 -9.97 -22.16 -48.41
C ASP A 75 -11.14 -22.39 -49.36
N GLU A 76 -11.44 -21.37 -50.18
CA GLU A 76 -12.54 -21.30 -51.15
C GLU A 76 -12.63 -22.59 -51.98
N ARG A 77 -13.58 -23.46 -51.61
CA ARG A 77 -14.10 -24.55 -52.44
C ARG A 77 -15.55 -24.31 -52.76
#